data_AF-A0A176E2V7-F1
#
_entry.id   AF-A0A176E2V7-F1
#
_cell.length_a   1.000
_cell.length_b   1.000
_cell.length_c   1.000
_cell.angle_alpha   90.00
_cell.angle_beta   90.00
_cell.angle_gamma   90.00
#
_symmetry.space_group_name_H-M   'P 1'
#
loop_
_entity.id
_entity.type
_entity.pdbx_description
1 polymer ?
#
loop_
_entity_poly.entity_id
_entity_poly.type
_entity_poly.pdbx_seq_one_letter_code
_entity_poly.pdbx_strand_id
1 'polypeptide(L)'
;MTLVQLREEPAVRPEAATSIWEPDGDPLPAQLRACAQMGELALSSPDCRAAWAEKRRRFFGVEHPDAYAAVGDKPVTSAPAPQSPTPQSRGEN
;
A
#
# COMPACT_ATOMS: atom_id res chain seq x y z
N MET A 1 21.07 38.57 30.38
CA MET A 1 19.73 38.37 29.80
C MET A 1 19.91 37.64 28.48
N THR A 2 19.48 36.39 28.41
CA THR A 2 19.66 35.56 27.21
C THR A 2 18.44 35.74 26.32
N LEU A 3 18.63 36.13 25.06
CA LEU A 3 17.56 36.26 24.08
C LEU A 3 17.37 34.93 23.34
N VAL A 4 16.14 34.44 23.32
CA VAL A 4 15.75 33.29 22.50
C VAL A 4 15.37 33.81 21.12
N GLN A 5 16.07 33.33 20.08
CA GLN A 5 15.75 33.63 18.68
C GLN A 5 14.81 32.55 18.14
N LEU A 6 13.65 32.97 17.61
CA LEU A 6 12.76 32.07 16.88
C LEU A 6 13.37 31.78 15.50
N ARG A 7 13.45 30.50 15.13
CA ARG A 7 13.91 30.08 13.81
C ARG A 7 12.72 30.09 12.84
N GLU A 8 12.90 30.73 11.68
CA GLU A 8 11.92 30.77 10.59
C GLU A 8 11.69 29.36 10.02
N GLU A 9 10.42 29.04 9.73
CA GLU A 9 10.03 27.76 9.14
C GLU A 9 10.55 27.70 7.69
N PRO A 10 11.20 26.60 7.26
CA PRO A 10 11.71 26.51 5.90
C PRO A 10 10.57 26.62 4.89
N ALA A 11 10.69 27.51 3.91
CA ALA A 11 9.71 27.65 2.84
C ALA A 11 9.35 26.28 2.23
N VAL A 12 8.04 26.01 2.11
CA VAL A 12 7.51 24.78 1.52
C VAL A 12 8.17 24.58 0.16
N ARG A 13 9.05 23.58 0.06
CA ARG A 13 9.67 23.23 -1.21
C ARG A 13 8.54 22.73 -2.12
N PRO A 14 8.41 23.26 -3.35
CA PRO A 14 7.48 22.66 -4.30
C PRO A 14 7.90 21.21 -4.46
N GLU A 15 7.02 20.31 -4.01
CA GLU A 15 7.19 18.88 -4.23
C GLU A 15 7.35 18.68 -5.74
N ALA A 16 8.48 18.12 -6.15
CA ALA A 16 8.70 17.79 -7.54
C ALA A 16 7.57 16.83 -7.93
N ALA A 17 6.63 17.32 -8.74
CA ALA A 17 5.51 16.54 -9.22
C ALA A 17 6.09 15.31 -9.90
N THR A 18 6.04 14.18 -9.21
CA THR A 18 6.55 12.93 -9.74
C THR A 18 5.57 12.57 -10.84
N SER A 19 5.96 12.79 -12.09
CA SER A 19 5.18 12.39 -13.25
C SER A 19 5.13 10.87 -13.24
N ILE A 20 4.06 10.34 -12.64
CA ILE A 20 3.70 8.94 -12.80
C ILE A 20 3.27 8.83 -14.26
N TRP A 21 4.00 8.03 -15.04
CA TRP A 21 3.61 7.70 -16.39
C TRP A 21 2.32 6.86 -16.31
N GLU A 22 1.19 7.53 -16.53
CA GLU A 22 -0.11 6.89 -16.59
C GLU A 22 -0.32 6.49 -18.07
N PRO A 23 -0.50 5.20 -18.38
CA PRO A 23 -0.81 4.80 -19.75
C PRO A 23 -2.16 5.41 -20.15
N ASP A 24 -2.19 6.09 -21.29
CA ASP A 24 -3.39 6.74 -21.81
C ASP A 24 -4.55 5.74 -21.89
N GLY A 25 -5.65 6.04 -21.18
CA GLY A 25 -6.89 5.26 -21.21
C GLY A 25 -7.08 4.25 -20.08
N ASP A 26 -6.20 4.17 -19.08
CA ASP A 26 -6.41 3.28 -17.93
C ASP A 26 -7.58 3.75 -17.04
N PRO A 27 -8.63 2.94 -16.82
CA PRO A 27 -9.73 3.28 -15.92
C PRO A 27 -9.34 3.16 -14.42
N LEU A 28 -8.23 2.50 -14.11
CA LEU A 28 -7.83 2.19 -12.73
C LEU A 28 -7.64 3.45 -11.83
N PRO A 29 -7.02 4.56 -12.28
CA PRO A 29 -6.85 5.76 -11.46
C PRO A 29 -8.18 6.40 -11.05
N ALA A 30 -9.16 6.40 -11.97
CA ALA A 30 -10.50 6.89 -11.68
C ALA A 30 -11.23 5.99 -10.68
N GLN A 31 -11.12 4.67 -10.83
CA GLN A 31 -11.69 3.70 -9.90
C GLN A 31 -11.07 3.82 -8.50
N LEU A 32 -9.75 3.98 -8.42
CA LEU A 32 -9.04 4.20 -7.16
C LEU A 32 -9.49 5.48 -6.44
N ARG A 33 -9.73 6.57 -7.19
CA ARG A 33 -10.28 7.81 -6.62
C ARG A 33 -11.70 7.62 -6.10
N ALA A 34 -12.54 6.86 -6.79
CA ALA A 34 -13.88 6.55 -6.30
C ALA A 34 -13.84 5.71 -5.01
N CYS A 35 -12.98 4.68 -4.98
CA CYS A 35 -12.77 3.85 -3.79
C CYS A 35 -12.21 4.63 -2.60
N ALA A 36 -11.29 5.57 -2.83
CA ALA A 36 -10.76 6.41 -1.77
C ALA A 36 -11.83 7.34 -1.17
N GLN A 37 -12.71 7.92 -2.00
CA GLN A 37 -13.80 8.78 -1.53
C GLN A 37 -14.84 8.02 -0.68
N MET A 38 -15.02 6.73 -0.91
CA MET A 38 -15.90 5.89 -0.08
C MET A 38 -15.32 5.57 1.31
N GLY A 39 -14.00 5.66 1.50
CA GLY A 39 -13.35 5.37 2.78
C GLY A 39 -13.55 3.92 3.25
N GLU A 40 -13.94 3.73 4.51
CA GLU A 40 -14.14 2.41 5.13
C GLU A 40 -15.16 1.54 4.38
N LEU A 41 -16.18 2.14 3.76
CA LEU A 41 -17.19 1.41 2.98
C LEU A 41 -16.57 0.68 1.77
N ALA A 42 -15.46 1.18 1.23
CA ALA A 42 -14.77 0.52 0.13
C ALA A 42 -14.09 -0.81 0.56
N LEU A 43 -13.87 -1.04 1.85
CA LEU A 43 -13.24 -2.28 2.34
C LEU A 43 -14.15 -3.50 2.16
N SER A 44 -15.47 -3.33 2.19
CA SER A 44 -16.44 -4.40 1.93
C SER A 44 -16.71 -4.62 0.43
N SER A 45 -16.35 -3.65 -0.41
CA SER A 45 -16.51 -3.76 -1.87
C SER A 45 -15.46 -4.70 -2.48
N PRO A 46 -15.86 -5.76 -3.18
CA PRO A 46 -14.92 -6.64 -3.89
C PRO A 46 -14.17 -5.87 -5.00
N ASP A 47 -14.83 -4.94 -5.67
CA ASP A 47 -14.25 -4.18 -6.79
C ASP A 47 -13.14 -3.24 -6.29
N CYS A 48 -13.35 -2.58 -5.15
CA CYS A 48 -12.31 -1.70 -4.58
C CYS A 48 -11.10 -2.49 -4.08
N ARG A 49 -11.33 -3.65 -3.45
CA ARG A 49 -10.24 -4.55 -3.06
C ARG A 49 -9.43 -5.03 -4.27
N ALA A 50 -10.09 -5.33 -5.38
CA ALA A 50 -9.43 -5.70 -6.63
C ALA A 50 -8.61 -4.55 -7.22
N ALA A 51 -9.16 -3.34 -7.26
CA ALA A 51 -8.47 -2.16 -7.78
C ALA A 51 -7.18 -1.83 -6.99
N TRP A 52 -7.22 -1.92 -5.65
CA TRP A 52 -6.00 -1.72 -4.84
C TRP A 52 -4.98 -2.85 -4.98
N ALA A 53 -5.43 -4.10 -5.14
CA ALA A 53 -4.53 -5.21 -5.43
C ALA A 53 -3.80 -4.98 -6.76
N GLU A 54 -4.50 -4.53 -7.79
CA GLU A 54 -3.93 -4.19 -9.09
C GLU A 54 -2.93 -3.03 -9.00
N LYS A 55 -3.28 -1.94 -8.31
CA LYS A 55 -2.36 -0.81 -8.08
C LYS A 55 -1.05 -1.28 -7.43
N ARG A 56 -1.14 -2.14 -6.41
CA ARG A 56 0.04 -2.69 -5.73
C ARG A 56 0.87 -3.55 -6.68
N ARG A 57 0.26 -4.44 -7.47
CA ARG A 57 0.98 -5.27 -8.46
C ARG A 57 1.79 -4.41 -9.43
N ARG A 58 1.16 -3.37 -9.98
CA ARG A 58 1.82 -2.44 -10.92
C ARG A 58 2.94 -1.65 -10.25
N PHE A 59 2.70 -1.16 -9.03
CA PHE A 59 3.70 -0.41 -8.28
C PHE A 59 4.94 -1.23 -7.95
N PHE A 60 4.75 -2.51 -7.57
CA PHE A 60 5.87 -3.43 -7.31
C PHE A 60 6.48 -4.03 -8.58
N GLY A 61 6.01 -3.63 -9.77
CA GLY A 61 6.59 -4.08 -11.02
C GLY A 61 6.40 -5.58 -11.29
N VAL A 62 5.32 -6.19 -10.81
CA VAL A 62 5.01 -7.61 -11.11
C VAL A 62 4.80 -7.82 -12.62
N GLU A 63 4.47 -6.76 -13.34
CA GLU A 63 4.39 -6.72 -14.80
C GLU A 63 5.77 -6.67 -15.51
N HIS A 64 6.85 -6.44 -14.76
CA HIS A 64 8.24 -6.58 -15.23
C HIS A 64 8.84 -7.88 -14.64
N PRO A 65 8.69 -9.04 -15.33
CA PRO A 65 9.24 -10.30 -14.85
C PRO A 65 10.76 -10.22 -14.59
N ASP A 66 11.45 -9.32 -15.28
CA ASP A 66 12.88 -9.03 -15.13
C ASP A 66 13.25 -8.50 -13.73
N ALA A 67 12.35 -7.72 -13.11
CA ALA A 67 12.55 -7.17 -11.77
C ALA A 67 12.45 -8.25 -10.68
N TYR A 68 11.66 -9.29 -10.92
CA TYR A 68 11.52 -10.46 -10.04
C TYR A 68 12.52 -11.58 -10.36
N ALA A 69 13.05 -11.65 -11.58
CA ALA A 69 14.09 -12.61 -11.95
C ALA A 69 15.36 -12.45 -11.11
N ALA A 70 15.69 -11.23 -10.67
CA ALA A 70 16.80 -10.96 -9.74
C ALA A 70 16.56 -11.51 -8.32
N VAL A 71 15.32 -11.86 -7.97
CA VAL A 71 14.92 -12.40 -6.65
C VAL A 71 14.59 -13.91 -6.74
N GLY A 72 14.52 -14.47 -7.94
CA GLY A 72 14.05 -15.82 -8.23
C GLY A 72 15.13 -16.91 -8.20
N ASP A 73 15.74 -17.16 -7.04
CA ASP A 73 16.31 -18.48 -6.70
C ASP A 73 16.20 -18.78 -5.19
N LYS A 74 15.09 -18.40 -4.55
CA LYS A 74 14.76 -18.97 -3.24
C LYS A 74 13.29 -19.40 -3.27
N PRO A 75 12.96 -20.69 -3.07
CA PRO A 75 11.57 -21.11 -3.00
C PRO A 75 10.92 -20.44 -1.79
N VAL A 76 10.03 -19.48 -2.04
CA VAL A 76 9.06 -19.03 -1.04
C VAL A 76 8.09 -20.20 -0.84
N THR A 77 8.39 -21.03 0.14
CA THR A 77 7.39 -21.92 0.72
C THR A 77 6.27 -21.02 1.24
N SER A 78 5.06 -21.14 0.67
CA SER A 78 3.86 -20.54 1.25
C SER A 78 3.68 -21.13 2.63
N ALA A 79 4.16 -20.42 3.66
CA ALA A 79 3.88 -20.77 5.03
C ALA A 79 2.35 -20.68 5.22
N PRO A 80 1.69 -21.72 5.77
CA PRO A 80 0.27 -21.65 6.07
C PRO A 80 -0.01 -20.51 7.06
N ALA A 81 -1.16 -19.88 6.92
CA ALA A 81 -1.58 -18.73 7.73
C ALA A 81 -1.37 -18.98 9.24
N PRO A 82 -0.92 -17.98 10.03
CA PRO A 82 -0.79 -18.12 11.46
C PRO A 82 -2.17 -18.39 12.07
N GLN A 83 -2.34 -19.58 12.61
CA GLN A 83 -3.54 -19.99 13.31
C GLN A 83 -3.61 -19.16 14.59
N SER A 84 -4.65 -18.34 14.75
CA SER A 84 -4.90 -17.61 16.00
C SER A 84 -4.92 -18.59 17.17
N PRO A 85 -4.19 -18.34 18.27
CA PRO A 85 -4.22 -19.24 19.41
C PRO A 85 -5.63 -19.23 20.01
N THR A 86 -6.27 -20.40 20.04
CA THR A 86 -7.55 -20.62 20.70
C THR A 86 -7.34 -20.40 22.20
N PRO A 87 -8.14 -19.56 22.88
CA PRO A 87 -8.04 -19.41 24.32
C PRO A 87 -8.56 -20.69 24.97
N GLN A 88 -7.66 -21.54 25.44
CA GLN A 88 -8.01 -22.74 26.18
C GLN A 88 -8.46 -22.30 27.57
N SER A 89 -9.78 -22.31 27.79
CA SER A 89 -10.41 -22.18 29.10
C SER A 89 -9.86 -23.23 30.04
N ARG A 90 -8.87 -22.89 30.86
CA ARG A 90 -8.45 -23.72 31.99
C ARG A 90 -9.28 -23.33 33.21
N GLY A 91 -10.54 -23.76 33.19
CA GLY A 91 -11.33 -23.96 34.39
C GLY A 91 -11.11 -25.39 34.89
N GLU A 92 -10.94 -25.51 36.22
CA GLU A 92 -11.52 -26.57 37.06
C GLU A 92 -10.92 -27.99 37.00
N ASN A 93 -10.03 -28.31 37.95
CA ASN A 93 -10.30 -29.12 39.15
C ASN A 93 -8.98 -29.29 39.94
#